data_AF-A0A940VDN9-F1
#
_entry.id   AF-A0A940VDN9-F1
#
_cell.length_a   1.000
_cell.length_b   1.000
_cell.length_c   1.000
_cell.angle_alpha   90.00
_cell.angle_beta   90.00
_cell.angle_gamma   90.00
#
_symmetry.space_group_name_H-M   'P 1'
#
loop_
_entity.id
_entity.type
_entity.pdbx_description
1 polymer ?
#
loop_
_entity_poly.entity_id
_entity_poly.type
_entity_poly.pdbx_seq_one_letter_code
_entity_poly.pdbx_strand_id
1 'polypeptide(L)'
;DDHVRAVACETCHIPFIANASPALVRRDYSQAGQNLPKRVDRHGMPQYDKKFGSMTWGKRLVPTYLWYDGTRNASLAGDKINPASPVILNAPGGEKRIAAARIFPFQVHTAVQPYDTENRILALPQLIQGYWNHFDWSKAIAEGMRRAGLSFSGKHGFVETKMYSGVHHQVAPAKKALGCSDCHSVEAISCTRCHRNAKEMDLPEHRRAVYPEVTNRLNFKELGYPGDPALVGGRFYITIGRGAPPK
;
A
#
# COMPACT_ATOMS: atom_id res chain seq x y z
N ASP A 1 6.52 11.02 -23.87
CA ASP A 1 5.71 11.11 -22.65
C ASP A 1 6.63 11.42 -21.49
N ASP A 2 6.49 12.61 -20.87
CA ASP A 2 7.37 13.06 -19.78
C ASP A 2 7.00 12.43 -18.42
N HIS A 3 5.86 11.73 -18.31
CA HIS A 3 5.44 11.08 -17.06
C HIS A 3 6.48 10.10 -16.54
N VAL A 4 7.19 9.40 -17.42
CA VAL A 4 8.22 8.40 -17.05
C VAL A 4 9.35 8.96 -16.18
N ARG A 5 9.49 10.29 -16.13
CA ARG A 5 10.44 10.98 -15.23
C ARG A 5 9.99 10.97 -13.77
N ALA A 6 8.68 10.95 -13.52
CA ALA A 6 8.06 11.03 -12.19
C ALA A 6 7.21 9.82 -11.83
N VAL A 7 6.83 8.99 -12.80
CA VAL A 7 5.91 7.86 -12.66
C VAL A 7 6.59 6.62 -13.22
N ALA A 8 6.66 5.55 -12.44
CA ALA A 8 7.21 4.28 -12.89
C ALA A 8 6.33 3.63 -13.94
N CYS A 9 6.92 2.86 -14.86
CA CYS A 9 6.18 2.13 -15.89
C CYS A 9 5.09 1.24 -15.26
N GLU A 10 5.44 0.60 -14.15
CA GLU A 10 4.56 -0.26 -13.37
C GLU A 10 3.29 0.45 -12.90
N THR A 11 3.36 1.73 -12.57
CA THR A 11 2.19 2.51 -12.12
C THR A 11 1.11 2.56 -13.20
N CYS A 12 1.49 2.80 -14.45
CA CYS A 12 0.54 2.86 -15.57
C CYS A 12 0.18 1.48 -16.10
N HIS A 13 1.11 0.53 -16.05
CA HIS A 13 0.96 -0.75 -16.71
C HIS A 13 0.48 -1.90 -15.79
N ILE A 14 0.37 -1.67 -14.48
CA ILE A 14 -0.17 -2.66 -13.53
C ILE A 14 -1.36 -2.04 -12.77
N PRO A 15 -2.53 -1.92 -13.43
CA PRO A 15 -3.67 -1.18 -12.90
C PRO A 15 -4.32 -1.85 -11.68
N PHE A 16 -4.17 -3.17 -11.55
CA PHE A 16 -4.68 -3.96 -10.43
C PHE A 16 -3.71 -5.09 -10.08
N ILE A 17 -3.67 -5.46 -8.81
CA ILE A 17 -3.05 -6.68 -8.29
C ILE A 17 -4.11 -7.70 -7.89
N ALA A 18 -3.69 -8.94 -7.60
CA ALA A 18 -4.58 -10.02 -7.20
C ALA A 18 -5.70 -10.27 -8.23
N ASN A 19 -5.34 -10.24 -9.53
CA ASN A 19 -6.30 -10.32 -10.63
C ASN A 19 -7.01 -11.68 -10.69
N ALA A 20 -6.24 -12.77 -10.67
CA ALA A 20 -6.77 -14.12 -10.79
C ALA A 20 -7.30 -14.68 -9.46
N SER A 21 -6.56 -14.45 -8.38
CA SER A 21 -6.82 -15.04 -7.06
C SER A 21 -6.79 -13.97 -5.95
N PRO A 22 -7.62 -14.10 -4.90
CA PRO A 22 -7.56 -13.20 -3.76
C PRO A 22 -6.19 -13.23 -3.06
N ALA A 23 -5.72 -12.06 -2.62
CA ALA A 23 -4.53 -11.91 -1.81
C ALA A 23 -4.91 -11.59 -0.36
N LEU A 24 -4.17 -12.13 0.60
CA LEU A 24 -4.29 -11.74 2.00
C LEU A 24 -3.79 -10.30 2.13
N VAL A 25 -4.62 -9.41 2.66
CA VAL A 25 -4.30 -7.98 2.83
C VAL A 25 -4.21 -7.57 4.29
N ARG A 26 -4.86 -8.35 5.18
CA ARG A 26 -4.79 -8.13 6.62
C ARG A 26 -4.76 -9.43 7.39
N ARG A 27 -3.95 -9.45 8.45
CA ARG A 27 -3.98 -10.50 9.47
C ARG A 27 -3.98 -9.94 10.88
N ASP A 28 -4.94 -10.32 11.69
CA ASP A 28 -5.02 -9.90 13.09
C ASP A 28 -4.72 -11.08 14.03
N TYR A 29 -3.46 -11.17 14.48
CA TYR A 29 -3.00 -12.22 15.39
C TYR A 29 -3.55 -12.07 16.81
N SER A 30 -4.08 -10.90 17.19
CA SER A 30 -4.67 -10.72 18.52
C SER A 30 -5.92 -11.57 18.74
N GLN A 31 -6.57 -11.98 17.64
CA GLN A 31 -7.76 -12.83 17.66
C GLN A 31 -7.45 -14.32 17.61
N ALA A 32 -6.18 -14.72 17.50
CA ALA A 32 -5.78 -16.12 17.39
C ALA A 32 -6.04 -16.93 18.68
N GLY A 33 -6.10 -18.27 18.55
CA GLY A 33 -6.27 -19.19 19.67
C GLY A 33 -7.71 -19.54 20.04
N GLN A 34 -8.70 -18.81 19.50
CA GLN A 34 -10.12 -19.05 19.78
C GLN A 34 -10.68 -20.22 18.96
N ASN A 35 -11.62 -20.98 19.54
CA ASN A 35 -12.38 -21.99 18.82
C ASN A 35 -13.62 -21.35 18.18
N LEU A 36 -13.46 -20.76 16.99
CA LEU A 36 -14.54 -20.12 16.24
C LEU A 36 -15.03 -21.00 15.08
N PRO A 37 -16.31 -20.90 14.70
CA PRO A 37 -16.81 -21.59 13.51
C PRO A 37 -16.09 -21.11 12.25
N LYS A 38 -15.87 -22.03 11.30
CA LYS A 38 -15.29 -21.69 10.00
C LYS A 38 -16.22 -20.73 9.25
N ARG A 39 -15.65 -19.62 8.79
CA ARG A 39 -16.33 -18.65 7.92
C ARG A 39 -15.46 -18.32 6.74
N VAL A 40 -16.09 -18.12 5.60
CA VAL A 40 -15.44 -17.69 4.36
C VAL A 40 -16.00 -16.35 3.91
N ASP A 41 -15.18 -15.55 3.26
CA ASP A 41 -15.60 -14.29 2.67
C ASP A 41 -16.30 -14.49 1.32
N ARG A 42 -16.70 -13.38 0.68
CA ARG A 42 -17.32 -13.37 -0.66
C ARG A 42 -16.45 -13.96 -1.77
N HIS A 43 -15.16 -14.19 -1.51
CA HIS A 43 -14.21 -14.78 -2.45
C HIS A 43 -13.93 -16.26 -2.13
N GLY A 44 -14.61 -16.84 -1.13
CA GLY A 44 -14.40 -18.21 -0.67
C GLY A 44 -13.17 -18.38 0.22
N MET A 45 -12.55 -17.30 0.69
CA MET A 45 -11.34 -17.35 1.49
C MET A 45 -11.65 -17.40 3.00
N PRO A 46 -10.89 -18.16 3.80
CA PRO A 46 -11.14 -18.24 5.25
C PRO A 46 -10.96 -16.87 5.91
N GLN A 47 -11.95 -16.44 6.69
CA GLN A 47 -11.88 -15.18 7.45
C GLN A 47 -11.19 -15.34 8.80
N TYR A 48 -10.97 -16.58 9.24
CA TYR A 48 -10.36 -16.90 10.52
C TYR A 48 -9.63 -18.24 10.44
N ASP A 49 -8.48 -18.33 11.09
CA ASP A 49 -7.79 -19.58 11.39
C ASP A 49 -7.25 -19.51 12.83
N LYS A 50 -7.46 -20.56 13.62
CA LYS A 50 -7.05 -20.60 15.03
C LYS A 50 -5.56 -20.28 15.23
N LYS A 51 -4.69 -20.64 14.28
CA LYS A 51 -3.24 -20.40 14.32
C LYS A 51 -2.85 -18.97 13.96
N PHE A 52 -3.71 -18.25 13.25
CA PHE A 52 -3.35 -17.01 12.57
C PHE A 52 -4.26 -15.82 12.92
N GLY A 53 -5.37 -16.08 13.60
CA GLY A 53 -6.38 -15.08 13.93
C GLY A 53 -7.25 -14.73 12.73
N SER A 54 -7.75 -13.49 12.71
CA SER A 54 -8.64 -13.02 11.66
C SER A 54 -7.86 -12.65 10.40
N MET A 55 -8.47 -12.87 9.25
CA MET A 55 -7.88 -12.68 7.93
C MET A 55 -8.84 -11.91 7.03
N THR A 56 -8.31 -10.91 6.33
CA THR A 56 -9.03 -10.18 5.29
C THR A 56 -8.34 -10.38 3.96
N TRP A 57 -9.13 -10.67 2.93
CA TRP A 57 -8.65 -10.92 1.59
C TRP A 57 -9.21 -9.87 0.64
N GLY A 58 -8.48 -9.65 -0.45
CA GLY A 58 -8.88 -8.75 -1.51
C GLY A 58 -8.51 -9.31 -2.87
N LYS A 59 -9.38 -9.09 -3.86
CA LYS A 59 -9.19 -9.51 -5.26
C LYS A 59 -9.35 -8.28 -6.15
N ARG A 60 -8.56 -8.20 -7.23
CA ARG A 60 -8.56 -7.09 -8.18
C ARG A 60 -8.41 -5.74 -7.46
N LEU A 61 -7.32 -5.61 -6.69
CA LEU A 61 -7.07 -4.46 -5.82
C LEU A 61 -6.29 -3.38 -6.57
N VAL A 62 -6.61 -2.12 -6.34
CA VAL A 62 -5.80 -0.99 -6.80
C VAL A 62 -4.54 -0.92 -5.93
N PRO A 63 -3.33 -0.86 -6.52
CA PRO A 63 -2.10 -0.67 -5.75
C PRO A 63 -2.12 0.63 -4.95
N THR A 64 -1.35 0.67 -3.86
CA THR A 64 -1.02 1.95 -3.20
C THR A 64 0.15 2.58 -3.93
N TYR A 65 0.06 3.86 -4.24
CA TYR A 65 1.11 4.57 -4.98
C TYR A 65 1.90 5.47 -4.05
N LEU A 66 3.23 5.31 -4.04
CA LEU A 66 4.14 6.07 -3.19
C LEU A 66 5.37 6.50 -3.98
N TRP A 67 6.02 7.58 -3.56
CA TRP A 67 7.35 7.91 -4.04
C TRP A 67 8.34 6.81 -3.63
N TYR A 68 9.21 6.44 -4.57
CA TYR A 68 10.25 5.44 -4.37
C TYR A 68 11.52 5.83 -5.12
N ASP A 69 12.65 5.91 -4.41
CA ASP A 69 13.97 6.21 -4.96
C ASP A 69 14.90 5.00 -5.05
N GLY A 70 14.40 3.80 -4.74
CA GLY A 70 15.18 2.57 -4.69
C GLY A 70 15.61 2.14 -3.28
N THR A 71 15.39 2.99 -2.27
CA THR A 71 15.79 2.72 -0.88
C THR A 71 14.59 2.41 0.03
N ARG A 72 14.84 1.77 1.18
CA ARG A 72 13.80 1.44 2.17
C ARG A 72 14.32 1.62 3.58
N ASN A 73 13.44 2.08 4.47
CA ASN A 73 13.67 2.04 5.91
C ASN A 73 13.05 0.76 6.46
N ALA A 74 13.90 -0.23 6.76
CA ALA A 74 13.49 -1.52 7.30
C ALA A 74 13.62 -1.53 8.83
N SER A 75 12.57 -2.00 9.52
CA SER A 75 12.66 -2.33 10.94
C SER A 75 13.47 -3.60 11.13
N LEU A 76 14.40 -3.57 12.08
CA LEU A 76 15.22 -4.71 12.46
C LEU A 76 14.71 -5.34 13.76
N ALA A 77 15.13 -6.57 14.01
CA ALA A 77 14.86 -7.25 15.26
C ALA A 77 15.50 -6.47 16.43
N GLY A 78 14.70 -6.16 17.45
CA GLY A 78 15.15 -5.39 18.61
C GLY A 78 15.01 -3.87 18.48
N ASP A 79 14.61 -3.34 17.32
CA ASP A 79 14.29 -1.92 17.18
C ASP A 79 13.11 -1.53 18.06
N LYS A 80 13.24 -0.36 18.70
CA LYS A 80 12.13 0.21 19.48
C LYS A 80 11.01 0.68 18.56
N ILE A 81 9.78 0.43 19.00
CA ILE A 81 8.57 0.85 18.32
C ILE A 81 7.78 1.87 19.14
N ASN A 82 6.95 2.66 18.46
CA ASN A 82 5.91 3.47 19.07
C ASN A 82 4.56 2.77 18.87
N PRO A 83 3.94 2.19 19.91
CA PRO A 83 2.68 1.48 19.76
C PRO A 83 1.46 2.41 19.57
N ALA A 84 1.62 3.74 19.68
CA ALA A 84 0.55 4.71 19.45
C ALA A 84 0.21 4.90 17.96
N SER A 85 1.03 4.39 17.04
CA SER A 85 0.85 4.48 15.60
C SER A 85 1.24 3.17 14.93
N PRO A 86 0.68 2.84 13.74
CA PRO A 86 1.10 1.64 13.02
C PRO A 86 2.61 1.61 12.76
N VAL A 87 3.27 0.50 13.11
CA VAL A 87 4.69 0.28 12.86
C VAL A 87 4.90 -0.06 11.39
N ILE A 88 5.64 0.77 10.67
CA ILE A 88 5.94 0.53 9.25
C ILE A 88 7.22 -0.31 9.15
N LEU A 89 7.10 -1.55 8.70
CA LEU A 89 8.19 -2.52 8.73
C LEU A 89 9.26 -2.27 7.66
N ASN A 90 8.88 -1.67 6.53
CA ASN A 90 9.76 -1.50 5.36
C ASN A 90 9.36 -0.30 4.48
N ALA A 91 9.23 0.88 5.11
CA ALA A 91 8.77 2.09 4.44
C ALA A 91 9.58 2.37 3.15
N PRO A 92 8.94 2.49 1.98
CA PRO A 92 9.61 2.95 0.76
C PRO A 92 10.21 4.34 1.00
N GLY A 93 11.50 4.50 0.71
CA GLY A 93 12.19 5.78 0.75
C GLY A 93 11.92 6.59 -0.52
N GLY A 94 12.06 7.90 -0.44
CA GLY A 94 11.81 8.80 -1.57
C GLY A 94 10.66 9.78 -1.30
N GLU A 95 10.74 10.93 -1.94
CA GLU A 95 9.70 11.95 -1.90
C GLU A 95 9.67 12.75 -3.21
N LYS A 96 8.64 13.58 -3.38
CA LYS A 96 8.43 14.39 -4.58
C LYS A 96 9.67 15.18 -4.99
N ARG A 97 10.45 15.71 -4.04
CA ARG A 97 11.59 16.59 -4.31
C ARG A 97 12.86 15.85 -4.72
N ILE A 98 12.94 14.54 -4.48
CA ILE A 98 14.14 13.74 -4.80
C ILE A 98 14.17 13.41 -6.28
N ALA A 99 15.16 13.94 -7.00
CA ALA A 99 15.31 13.84 -8.46
C ALA A 99 15.22 12.41 -9.03
N ALA A 100 15.70 11.41 -8.30
CA ALA A 100 15.65 10.00 -8.70
C ALA A 100 14.32 9.31 -8.36
N ALA A 101 13.53 9.84 -7.41
CA ALA A 101 12.31 9.20 -6.95
C ALA A 101 11.22 9.25 -8.03
N ARG A 102 10.47 8.15 -8.18
CA ARG A 102 9.27 8.05 -9.02
C ARG A 102 8.10 7.48 -8.21
N ILE A 103 6.88 7.69 -8.68
CA ILE A 103 5.68 7.09 -8.11
C ILE A 103 5.61 5.64 -8.55
N PHE A 104 5.70 4.71 -7.59
CA PHE A 104 5.64 3.27 -7.80
C PHE A 104 4.38 2.65 -7.17
N PRO A 105 3.87 1.53 -7.72
CA PRO A 105 2.79 0.76 -7.13
C PRO A 105 3.32 -0.22 -6.06
N PHE A 106 2.60 -0.30 -4.94
CA PHE A 106 2.87 -1.21 -3.83
C PHE A 106 1.62 -1.98 -3.43
N GLN A 107 1.80 -3.26 -3.12
CA GLN A 107 0.83 -4.02 -2.33
C GLN A 107 1.09 -3.75 -0.86
N VAL A 108 0.04 -3.38 -0.12
CA VAL A 108 0.11 -3.15 1.32
C VAL A 108 -0.46 -4.35 2.05
N HIS A 109 0.33 -4.91 2.97
CA HIS A 109 -0.14 -5.89 3.93
C HIS A 109 -0.16 -5.25 5.32
N THR A 110 -1.30 -5.31 6.00
CA THR A 110 -1.42 -4.84 7.38
C THR A 110 -1.53 -6.02 8.34
N ALA A 111 -1.03 -5.87 9.56
CA ALA A 111 -1.23 -6.89 10.57
C ALA A 111 -1.27 -6.32 11.98
N VAL A 112 -2.01 -6.98 12.86
CA VAL A 112 -1.91 -6.78 14.31
C VAL A 112 -0.99 -7.86 14.84
N GLN A 113 0.19 -7.47 15.33
CA GLN A 113 1.26 -8.40 15.73
C GLN A 113 1.61 -8.24 17.21
N PRO A 114 2.07 -9.31 17.89
CA PRO A 114 2.50 -9.21 19.26
C PRO A 114 3.74 -8.33 19.41
N TYR A 115 3.83 -7.60 20.51
CA TYR A 115 5.02 -6.82 20.90
C TYR A 115 5.23 -6.90 22.40
N ASP A 116 6.48 -6.71 22.85
CA ASP A 116 6.82 -6.60 24.27
C ASP A 116 6.47 -5.19 24.76
N THR A 117 5.57 -5.08 25.74
CA THR A 117 5.02 -3.80 26.19
C THR A 117 6.00 -2.95 26.98
N GLU A 118 6.96 -3.59 27.67
CA GLU A 118 7.94 -2.89 28.52
C GLU A 118 9.17 -2.51 27.69
N ASN A 119 9.71 -3.46 26.91
CA ASN A 119 10.87 -3.20 26.05
C ASN A 119 10.50 -2.38 24.80
N ARG A 120 9.21 -2.34 24.44
CA ARG A 120 8.66 -1.66 23.26
C ARG A 120 9.34 -2.11 21.97
N ILE A 121 9.44 -3.43 21.78
CA ILE A 121 9.99 -4.04 20.56
C ILE A 121 8.97 -5.03 20.01
N LEU A 122 8.93 -5.19 18.68
CA LEU A 122 8.10 -6.25 18.08
C LEU A 122 8.55 -7.61 18.60
N ALA A 123 7.57 -8.44 18.97
CA ALA A 123 7.85 -9.77 19.48
C ALA A 123 8.15 -10.72 18.32
N LEU A 124 9.11 -11.61 18.53
CA LEU A 124 9.46 -12.68 17.60
C LEU A 124 9.01 -14.01 18.19
N PRO A 125 7.73 -14.41 18.07
CA PRO A 125 7.22 -15.63 18.66
C PRO A 125 7.68 -16.87 17.90
N GLN A 126 7.97 -17.96 18.63
CA GLN A 126 8.09 -19.28 18.01
C GLN A 126 6.70 -19.80 17.64
N LEU A 127 6.44 -19.97 16.34
CA LEU A 127 5.14 -20.43 15.84
C LEU A 127 5.06 -21.97 15.74
N ILE A 128 6.03 -22.60 15.05
CA ILE A 128 6.11 -24.06 14.88
C ILE A 128 6.57 -24.71 16.20
N GLN A 129 5.87 -25.75 16.66
CA GLN A 129 6.07 -26.35 18.00
C GLN A 129 5.94 -25.34 19.16
N GLY A 130 5.45 -24.13 18.88
CA GLY A 130 5.21 -23.08 19.86
C GLY A 130 3.74 -22.70 19.84
N TYR A 131 3.44 -21.47 19.39
CA TYR A 131 2.08 -20.94 19.42
C TYR A 131 1.05 -21.85 18.73
N TRP A 132 1.37 -22.49 17.61
CA TRP A 132 0.40 -23.32 16.87
C TRP A 132 0.02 -24.64 17.55
N ASN A 133 0.78 -25.06 18.56
CA ASN A 133 0.51 -26.27 19.33
C ASN A 133 -0.12 -25.92 20.69
N HIS A 134 0.40 -24.87 21.33
CA HIS A 134 0.04 -24.53 22.70
C HIS A 134 -0.96 -23.39 22.83
N PHE A 135 -1.10 -22.55 21.79
CA PHE A 135 -1.94 -21.35 21.78
C PHE A 135 -1.67 -20.40 22.96
N ASP A 136 -0.42 -20.34 23.42
CA ASP A 136 0.07 -19.48 24.49
C ASP A 136 1.07 -18.47 23.91
N TRP A 137 0.66 -17.20 23.84
CA TRP A 137 1.50 -16.13 23.31
C TRP A 137 2.72 -15.85 24.19
N SER A 138 2.57 -15.83 25.51
CA SER A 138 3.68 -15.55 26.43
C SER A 138 4.77 -16.61 26.32
N LYS A 139 4.38 -17.90 26.27
CA LYS A 139 5.34 -19.01 26.05
C LYS A 139 6.01 -18.92 24.68
N ALA A 140 5.24 -18.65 23.62
CA ALA A 140 5.78 -18.56 22.26
C ALA A 140 6.75 -17.38 22.09
N ILE A 141 6.42 -16.22 22.66
CA ILE A 141 7.26 -15.02 22.63
C ILE A 141 8.52 -15.24 23.45
N ALA A 142 8.42 -15.77 24.67
CA ALA A 142 9.58 -16.05 25.52
C ALA A 142 10.62 -16.91 24.79
N GLU A 143 10.17 -18.01 24.19
CA GLU A 143 11.07 -18.94 23.49
C GLU A 143 11.64 -18.35 22.18
N GLY A 144 10.80 -17.66 21.39
CA GLY A 144 11.26 -17.08 20.12
C GLY A 144 12.22 -15.90 20.31
N MET A 145 11.96 -15.03 21.29
CA MET A 145 12.87 -13.93 21.67
C MET A 145 14.20 -14.47 22.20
N ARG A 146 14.17 -15.50 23.05
CA ARG A 146 15.37 -16.17 23.56
C ARG A 146 16.24 -16.72 22.42
N ARG A 147 15.63 -17.35 21.40
CA ARG A 147 16.34 -17.84 20.21
C ARG A 147 16.93 -16.73 19.36
N ALA A 148 16.28 -15.57 19.31
CA ALA A 148 16.77 -14.39 18.62
C ALA A 148 17.82 -13.59 19.43
N GLY A 149 18.19 -14.04 20.64
CA GLY A 149 19.11 -13.31 21.52
C GLY A 149 18.53 -12.04 22.12
N LEU A 150 17.19 -11.92 22.19
CA LEU A 150 16.48 -10.76 22.73
C LEU A 150 15.81 -11.10 24.06
N SER A 151 15.76 -10.12 24.98
CA SER A 151 15.03 -10.25 26.23
C SER A 151 13.52 -10.06 26.03
N PHE A 152 12.72 -10.88 26.71
CA PHE A 152 11.28 -10.68 26.84
C PHE A 152 10.94 -10.30 28.28
N SER A 153 10.17 -9.22 28.47
CA SER A 153 9.77 -8.71 29.79
C SER A 153 8.76 -9.61 30.52
N GLY A 154 8.19 -10.59 29.81
CA GLY A 154 7.08 -11.41 30.29
C GLY A 154 5.71 -10.80 30.01
N LYS A 155 5.64 -9.55 29.55
CA LYS A 155 4.38 -8.87 29.19
C LYS A 155 4.35 -8.57 27.70
N HIS A 156 3.22 -8.91 27.07
CA HIS A 156 3.00 -8.61 25.67
C HIS A 156 1.68 -7.89 25.46
N GLY A 157 1.61 -7.16 24.35
CA GLY A 157 0.40 -6.58 23.79
C GLY A 157 0.39 -6.82 22.29
N PHE A 158 -0.52 -6.14 21.60
CA PHE A 158 -0.60 -6.18 20.15
C PHE A 158 -0.52 -4.77 19.56
N VAL A 159 0.10 -4.65 18.40
CA VAL A 159 0.30 -3.38 17.70
C VAL A 159 -0.01 -3.54 16.22
N GLU A 160 -0.57 -2.49 15.62
CA GLU A 160 -0.74 -2.40 14.17
C GLU A 160 0.61 -2.30 13.47
N THR A 161 0.74 -3.00 12.35
CA THR A 161 1.93 -3.01 11.51
C THR A 161 1.53 -2.92 10.04
N LYS A 162 2.42 -2.38 9.23
CA LYS A 162 2.22 -2.22 7.79
C LYS A 162 3.50 -2.57 7.05
N MET A 163 3.35 -3.34 5.97
CA MET A 163 4.43 -3.73 5.08
C MET A 163 4.05 -3.41 3.63
N TYR A 164 5.02 -2.90 2.88
CA TYR A 164 4.91 -2.52 1.47
C TYR A 164 5.73 -3.47 0.59
N SER A 165 5.07 -4.20 -0.30
CA SER A 165 5.73 -5.02 -1.33
C SER A 165 5.65 -4.30 -2.67
N GLY A 166 6.80 -4.08 -3.32
CA GLY A 166 6.84 -3.48 -4.65
C GLY A 166 6.13 -4.37 -5.68
N VAL A 167 5.38 -3.76 -6.59
CA VAL A 167 4.63 -4.49 -7.62
C VAL A 167 5.34 -4.34 -8.96
N HIS A 168 5.87 -5.44 -9.48
CA HIS A 168 6.65 -5.47 -10.74
C HIS A 168 6.14 -6.48 -11.78
N HIS A 169 5.08 -7.24 -11.45
CA HIS A 169 4.54 -8.31 -12.29
C HIS A 169 3.07 -8.10 -12.58
N GLN A 170 2.52 -8.87 -13.52
CA GLN A 170 1.14 -8.72 -14.05
C GLN A 170 0.94 -7.42 -14.85
N VAL A 171 1.97 -7.04 -15.62
CA VAL A 171 1.86 -5.99 -16.63
C VAL A 171 0.69 -6.32 -17.57
N ALA A 172 -0.27 -5.41 -17.62
CA ALA A 172 -1.44 -5.53 -18.48
C ALA A 172 -1.07 -5.24 -19.94
N PRO A 173 -1.81 -5.79 -20.92
CA PRO A 173 -1.68 -5.38 -22.32
C PRO A 173 -1.78 -3.85 -22.48
N ALA A 174 -1.08 -3.27 -23.45
CA ALA A 174 -0.99 -1.81 -23.61
C ALA A 174 -2.36 -1.10 -23.66
N LYS A 175 -3.38 -1.71 -24.31
CA LYS A 175 -4.75 -1.19 -24.38
C LYS A 175 -5.49 -1.16 -23.02
N LYS A 176 -4.91 -1.75 -21.99
CA LYS A 176 -5.41 -1.80 -20.60
C LYS A 176 -4.48 -1.05 -19.64
N ALA A 177 -3.49 -0.31 -20.15
CA ALA A 177 -2.74 0.62 -19.31
C ALA A 177 -3.65 1.77 -18.85
N LEU A 178 -3.27 2.42 -17.75
CA LEU A 178 -3.97 3.61 -17.27
C LEU A 178 -3.92 4.71 -18.35
N GLY A 179 -5.09 5.28 -18.64
CA GLY A 179 -5.25 6.50 -19.43
C GLY A 179 -5.16 7.75 -18.55
N CYS A 180 -5.18 8.92 -19.20
CA CYS A 180 -5.04 10.21 -18.53
C CYS A 180 -6.09 10.41 -17.42
N SER A 181 -7.36 10.09 -17.72
CA SER A 181 -8.50 10.24 -16.80
C SER A 181 -8.55 9.19 -15.68
N ASP A 182 -7.69 8.18 -15.70
CA ASP A 182 -7.60 7.25 -14.57
C ASP A 182 -6.89 7.89 -13.37
N CYS A 183 -6.05 8.90 -13.60
CA CYS A 183 -5.30 9.60 -12.56
C CYS A 183 -5.72 11.07 -12.43
N HIS A 184 -5.99 11.73 -13.54
CA HIS A 184 -6.31 13.15 -13.59
C HIS A 184 -7.81 13.39 -13.67
N SER A 185 -8.27 14.52 -13.12
CA SER A 185 -9.66 14.92 -13.31
C SER A 185 -9.92 15.23 -14.78
N VAL A 186 -11.14 14.97 -15.25
CA VAL A 186 -11.55 15.31 -16.62
C VAL A 186 -11.29 16.79 -16.91
N GLU A 187 -11.58 17.68 -15.95
CA GLU A 187 -11.33 19.12 -16.09
C GLU A 187 -9.84 19.44 -16.31
N ALA A 188 -8.93 18.68 -15.67
CA ALA A 188 -7.50 18.88 -15.79
C ALA A 188 -6.93 18.61 -17.19
N ILE A 189 -7.58 17.72 -17.94
CA ILE A 189 -7.07 17.20 -19.22
C ILE A 189 -8.03 17.43 -20.40
N SER A 190 -9.14 18.13 -20.18
CA SER A 190 -10.15 18.40 -21.21
C SER A 190 -9.97 19.77 -21.85
N CYS A 191 -10.46 19.90 -23.09
CA CYS A 191 -10.60 21.18 -23.78
C CYS A 191 -11.43 22.18 -22.96
N THR A 192 -12.27 21.70 -22.03
CA THR A 192 -13.11 22.52 -21.13
C THR A 192 -12.32 23.44 -20.23
N ARG A 193 -11.03 23.14 -20.00
CA ARG A 193 -10.08 24.03 -19.33
C ARG A 193 -9.97 25.39 -20.03
N CYS A 194 -10.03 25.40 -21.36
CA CYS A 194 -9.96 26.62 -22.18
C CYS A 194 -11.32 26.97 -22.82
N HIS A 195 -12.19 25.98 -23.03
CA HIS A 195 -13.50 26.10 -23.67
C HIS A 195 -14.60 25.74 -22.68
N ARG A 196 -14.90 26.63 -21.73
CA ARG A 196 -15.85 26.40 -20.62
C ARG A 196 -17.24 25.93 -21.07
N ASN A 197 -17.66 26.32 -22.27
CA ASN A 197 -18.96 25.94 -22.85
C ASN A 197 -19.01 24.48 -23.36
N ALA A 198 -17.88 23.77 -23.41
CA ALA A 198 -17.81 22.37 -23.82
C ALA A 198 -18.01 21.38 -22.64
N LYS A 199 -18.39 21.87 -21.45
CA LYS A 199 -18.43 21.08 -20.19
C LYS A 199 -19.36 19.87 -20.27
N GLU A 200 -20.42 19.96 -21.07
CA GLU A 200 -21.44 18.93 -21.23
C GLU A 200 -21.26 18.10 -22.52
N MET A 201 -20.20 18.37 -23.28
CA MET A 201 -19.90 17.58 -24.48
C MET A 201 -19.32 16.22 -24.11
N ASP A 202 -19.75 15.18 -24.82
CA ASP A 202 -19.19 13.85 -24.68
C ASP A 202 -17.69 13.86 -25.01
N LEU A 203 -16.90 13.24 -24.15
CA LEU A 203 -15.45 13.18 -24.33
C LEU A 203 -15.11 12.12 -25.37
N PRO A 204 -14.14 12.39 -26.28
CA PRO A 204 -13.59 11.38 -27.15
C PRO A 204 -13.12 10.16 -26.34
N GLU A 205 -13.28 8.96 -26.91
CA GLU A 205 -12.97 7.67 -26.26
C GLU A 205 -11.57 7.66 -25.60
N HIS A 206 -10.56 8.20 -26.28
CA HIS A 206 -9.17 8.29 -25.78
C HIS A 206 -8.96 9.20 -24.56
N ARG A 207 -9.99 9.96 -24.15
CA ARG A 207 -9.96 10.81 -22.95
C ARG A 207 -10.81 10.26 -21.81
N ARG A 208 -11.52 9.15 -22.01
CA ARG A 208 -12.28 8.49 -20.93
C ARG A 208 -11.32 7.68 -20.06
N ALA A 209 -11.67 7.51 -18.79
CA ALA A 209 -10.94 6.62 -17.90
C ALA A 209 -11.05 5.18 -18.42
N VAL A 210 -9.95 4.43 -18.41
CA VAL A 210 -9.96 3.01 -18.76
C VAL A 210 -10.66 2.20 -17.64
N TYR A 211 -10.58 2.71 -16.40
CA TYR A 211 -11.17 2.13 -15.20
C TYR A 211 -12.03 3.16 -14.44
N PRO A 212 -13.21 3.54 -14.98
CA PRO A 212 -14.06 4.58 -14.40
C PRO A 212 -14.61 4.23 -13.00
N GLU A 213 -14.58 2.95 -12.62
CA GLU A 213 -14.96 2.49 -11.28
C GLU A 213 -13.95 2.90 -10.19
N VAL A 214 -12.73 3.27 -10.58
CA VAL A 214 -11.66 3.69 -9.66
C VAL A 214 -11.56 5.21 -9.67
N THR A 215 -12.07 5.83 -8.61
CA THR A 215 -11.92 7.27 -8.38
C THR A 215 -10.66 7.55 -7.55
N ASN A 216 -10.04 8.72 -7.75
CA ASN A 216 -8.87 9.18 -6.99
C ASN A 216 -7.70 8.17 -6.94
N ARG A 217 -7.40 7.51 -8.08
CA ARG A 217 -6.36 6.48 -8.17
C ARG A 217 -5.01 6.93 -7.60
N LEU A 218 -4.62 8.18 -7.89
CA LEU A 218 -3.48 8.83 -7.25
C LEU A 218 -3.99 9.86 -6.24
N ASN A 219 -3.69 9.63 -4.96
CA ASN A 219 -3.91 10.66 -3.94
C ASN A 219 -2.80 11.71 -4.03
N PHE A 220 -3.01 12.72 -4.88
CA PHE A 220 -2.02 13.76 -5.14
C PHE A 220 -1.60 14.53 -3.87
N LYS A 221 -2.52 14.71 -2.91
CA LYS A 221 -2.22 15.38 -1.63
C LYS A 221 -1.23 14.57 -0.80
N GLU A 222 -1.43 13.25 -0.68
CA GLU A 222 -0.49 12.35 0.00
C GLU A 222 0.85 12.24 -0.75
N LEU A 223 0.84 12.39 -2.08
CA LEU A 223 2.04 12.47 -2.91
C LEU A 223 2.75 13.84 -2.85
N GLY A 224 2.25 14.77 -2.02
CA GLY A 224 2.85 16.07 -1.77
C GLY A 224 2.52 17.14 -2.81
N TYR A 225 1.49 16.96 -3.64
CA TYR A 225 0.96 17.99 -4.54
C TYR A 225 -0.18 18.78 -3.88
N PRO A 226 -0.32 20.09 -4.17
CA PRO A 226 -1.44 20.89 -3.65
C PRO A 226 -2.79 20.55 -4.30
N GLY A 227 -2.76 19.85 -5.44
CA GLY A 227 -3.92 19.42 -6.21
C GLY A 227 -3.49 18.53 -7.36
N ASP A 228 -4.37 18.34 -8.34
CA ASP A 228 -4.05 17.61 -9.57
C ASP A 228 -2.88 18.30 -10.31
N PRO A 229 -1.72 17.62 -10.52
CA PRO A 229 -0.56 18.19 -11.21
C PRO A 229 -0.84 18.72 -12.62
N ALA A 230 -1.87 18.20 -13.30
CA ALA A 230 -2.28 18.71 -14.60
C ALA A 230 -2.96 20.09 -14.48
N LEU A 231 -3.53 20.43 -13.32
CA LEU A 231 -4.09 21.75 -13.01
C LEU A 231 -3.07 22.69 -12.36
N VAL A 232 -2.36 22.22 -11.34
CA VAL A 232 -1.53 23.06 -10.45
C VAL A 232 -0.05 23.08 -10.83
N GLY A 233 0.34 22.31 -11.85
CA GLY A 233 1.73 22.10 -12.22
C GLY A 233 2.34 20.88 -11.52
N GLY A 234 3.09 20.09 -12.30
CA GLY A 234 3.79 18.91 -11.83
C GLY A 234 5.23 19.16 -11.44
N ARG A 235 5.92 18.07 -11.10
CA ARG A 235 7.36 18.07 -10.80
C ARG A 235 8.23 18.38 -12.02
N PHE A 236 7.79 18.00 -13.21
CA PHE A 236 8.44 18.30 -14.47
C PHE A 236 7.46 19.07 -15.35
N TYR A 237 7.97 20.05 -16.08
CA TYR A 237 7.19 20.83 -17.04
C TYR A 237 6.49 19.89 -18.02
N ILE A 238 5.23 20.16 -18.31
CA ILE A 238 4.64 19.71 -19.57
C ILE A 238 5.02 20.78 -20.58
N THR A 239 5.78 20.43 -21.61
CA THR A 239 6.09 21.33 -22.73
C THR A 239 4.85 21.51 -23.62
N ILE A 240 3.71 21.84 -23.03
CA ILE A 240 2.52 22.29 -23.73
C ILE A 240 2.26 23.67 -23.14
N GLY A 241 2.66 24.69 -23.90
CA GLY A 241 2.65 26.12 -23.59
C GLY A 241 1.88 26.57 -22.34
N ARG A 242 2.63 27.24 -21.45
CA ARG A 242 2.18 28.08 -20.32
C ARG A 242 1.80 27.33 -19.02
N GLY A 243 2.83 27.08 -18.22
CA GLY A 243 2.74 27.21 -16.76
C GLY A 243 4.00 27.95 -16.30
N ALA A 244 3.84 29.17 -15.75
CA ALA A 244 4.97 29.89 -15.17
C ALA A 244 5.49 29.11 -13.94
N PRO A 245 6.81 29.14 -13.68
CA PRO A 245 7.39 28.46 -12.53
C PRO A 245 6.80 28.99 -11.21
N PRO A 246 6.68 28.16 -10.16
CA PRO A 246 6.47 28.69 -8.81
C PRO A 246 7.66 29.57 -8.44
N LYS A 247 7.39 30.76 -7.89
CA LYS A 247 8.40 31.54 -7.17
C LYS A 247 8.76 30.85 -5.86
#